data_AF-A0A7C5DZ70-F1
#
_entry.id   AF-A0A7C5DZ70-F1
#
_cell.length_a   1.000
_cell.length_b   1.000
_cell.length_c   1.000
_cell.angle_alpha   90.00
_cell.angle_beta   90.00
_cell.angle_gamma   90.00
#
_symmetry.space_group_name_H-M   'P 1'
#
loop_
_entity.id
_entity.type
_entity.pdbx_description
1 polymer ?
#
loop_
_entity_poly.entity_id
_entity_poly.type
_entity_poly.pdbx_seq_one_letter_code
_entity_poly.pdbx_strand_id
1 'polypeptide(L)'
;MAYQPEVGDIIKMQWWHGVVLKVFRSEAGGTVLKVQTARNVLRGYGPELIEVEVAPGAILPATRADLEREIAQLTAAREDGLRKMFEAMREEVAV
;
A
#
# COMPACT_ATOMS: atom_id res chain seq x y z
N MET A 1 -22.02 -7.59 -7.87
CA MET A 1 -20.96 -8.62 -7.84
C MET A 1 -19.76 -8.04 -7.12
N ALA A 2 -19.06 -8.84 -6.30
CA ALA A 2 -17.80 -8.39 -5.69
C ALA A 2 -16.73 -8.25 -6.79
N TYR A 3 -15.88 -7.23 -6.68
CA TYR A 3 -14.77 -7.02 -7.61
C TYR A 3 -13.76 -8.18 -7.48
N GLN A 4 -13.34 -8.72 -8.62
CA GLN A 4 -12.34 -9.79 -8.70
C GLN A 4 -11.05 -9.23 -9.29
N PRO A 5 -10.00 -9.04 -8.48
CA PRO A 5 -8.74 -8.49 -8.97
C PRO A 5 -7.99 -9.47 -9.87
N GLU A 6 -7.34 -8.93 -10.89
CA GLU A 6 -6.48 -9.63 -11.84
C GLU A 6 -5.03 -9.13 -11.77
N VAL A 7 -4.12 -9.85 -12.41
CA VAL A 7 -2.71 -9.43 -12.48
C VAL A 7 -2.60 -8.12 -13.27
N GLY A 8 -1.89 -7.14 -12.71
CA GLY A 8 -1.74 -5.80 -13.27
C GLY A 8 -2.75 -4.79 -12.75
N ASP A 9 -3.81 -5.25 -12.07
CA ASP A 9 -4.79 -4.35 -11.49
C ASP A 9 -4.18 -3.51 -10.37
N ILE A 10 -4.62 -2.26 -10.31
CA ILE A 10 -4.39 -1.37 -9.19
C ILE A 10 -5.61 -1.50 -8.27
N ILE A 11 -5.35 -1.88 -7.03
CA ILE A 11 -6.38 -2.11 -6.05
C ILE A 11 -6.22 -1.17 -4.86
N LYS A 12 -7.35 -0.91 -4.22
CA LYS A 12 -7.42 -0.29 -2.90
C LYS A 12 -7.94 -1.32 -1.91
N MET A 13 -7.26 -1.43 -0.79
CA MET A 13 -7.75 -2.15 0.38
C MET A 13 -7.58 -1.25 1.60
N GLN A 14 -8.69 -1.02 2.32
CA GLN A 14 -8.73 -0.10 3.46
C GLN A 14 -8.05 1.26 3.14
N TRP A 15 -6.86 1.50 3.70
CA TRP A 15 -6.10 2.75 3.63
C TRP A 15 -4.83 2.67 2.77
N TRP A 16 -4.71 1.68 1.90
CA TRP A 16 -3.55 1.52 1.03
C TRP A 16 -3.94 1.10 -0.39
N HIS A 17 -3.06 1.44 -1.33
CA HIS A 17 -3.12 1.05 -2.72
C HIS A 17 -1.92 0.18 -3.10
N GLY A 18 -2.13 -0.71 -4.06
CA GLY A 18 -1.08 -1.58 -4.55
C GLY A 18 -1.39 -2.17 -5.91
N VAL A 19 -0.36 -2.70 -6.55
CA VAL A 19 -0.46 -3.40 -7.83
C VAL A 19 -0.46 -4.90 -7.60
N VAL A 20 -1.44 -5.59 -8.17
CA VAL A 20 -1.55 -7.05 -8.09
C VAL A 20 -0.53 -7.68 -9.04
N LEU A 21 0.37 -8.49 -8.47
CA LEU A 21 1.42 -9.18 -9.22
C LEU A 21 1.08 -10.64 -9.50
N LYS A 22 0.35 -11.30 -8.59
CA LYS A 22 -0.14 -12.68 -8.75
C LYS A 22 -1.45 -12.86 -7.99
N VAL A 23 -2.31 -13.74 -8.51
CA VAL A 23 -3.55 -14.20 -7.88
C VAL A 23 -3.46 -15.70 -7.68
N PHE A 24 -3.61 -16.15 -6.44
CA PHE A 24 -3.71 -17.56 -6.07
C PHE A 24 -5.13 -17.84 -5.61
N ARG A 25 -5.78 -18.87 -6.17
CA ARG A 25 -7.12 -19.30 -5.78
C ARG A 25 -7.03 -20.71 -5.23
N SER A 26 -7.55 -20.94 -4.03
CA SER A 26 -7.63 -22.28 -3.45
C SER A 26 -8.89 -23.00 -3.92
N GLU A 27 -8.87 -24.34 -3.89
CA GLU A 27 -10.05 -25.16 -4.20
C GLU A 27 -11.22 -24.91 -3.23
N ALA A 28 -10.92 -24.45 -2.00
CA ALA A 28 -11.91 -24.06 -0.99
C ALA A 28 -12.49 -22.65 -1.20
N GLY A 29 -12.10 -21.93 -2.26
CA GLY A 29 -12.63 -20.60 -2.60
C GLY A 29 -11.87 -19.42 -1.98
N GLY A 30 -10.77 -19.67 -1.25
CA GLY A 30 -9.89 -18.63 -0.73
C GLY A 30 -9.09 -17.97 -1.83
N THR A 31 -8.87 -16.66 -1.75
CA THR A 31 -8.01 -15.91 -2.68
C THR A 31 -6.85 -15.31 -1.94
N VAL A 32 -5.63 -15.52 -2.43
CA VAL A 32 -4.41 -14.87 -1.93
C VAL A 32 -3.81 -14.04 -3.06
N LEU A 33 -3.44 -12.80 -2.76
CA LEU A 33 -2.83 -11.90 -3.73
C LEU A 33 -1.37 -11.66 -3.36
N LYS A 34 -0.49 -11.67 -4.36
CA LYS A 34 0.83 -11.06 -4.22
C LYS A 34 0.73 -9.62 -4.68
N VAL A 35 0.96 -8.66 -3.80
CA VAL A 35 0.74 -7.23 -4.07
C VAL A 35 2.01 -6.43 -3.77
N GLN A 36 2.37 -5.51 -4.67
CA GLN A 36 3.35 -4.46 -4.37
C GLN A 36 2.59 -3.20 -3.93
N THR A 37 2.67 -2.86 -2.66
CA THR A 37 2.01 -1.68 -2.09
C THR A 37 2.89 -0.44 -2.23
N ALA A 38 2.27 0.75 -2.29
CA ALA A 38 2.98 2.03 -2.29
C ALA A 38 3.91 2.17 -1.07
N ARG A 39 3.45 1.69 0.09
CA ARG A 39 4.21 1.69 1.35
C ARG A 39 5.47 0.83 1.28
N ASN A 40 5.37 -0.36 0.69
CA ASN A 40 6.53 -1.25 0.56
C ASN A 40 7.57 -0.64 -0.38
N VAL A 41 7.16 -0.01 -1.48
CA VAL A 41 8.09 0.70 -2.38
C VAL A 41 8.87 1.78 -1.61
N LEU A 42 8.17 2.62 -0.83
CA LEU A 42 8.82 3.69 -0.06
C LEU A 42 9.70 3.19 1.09
N ARG A 43 9.37 2.03 1.66
CA ARG A 43 10.18 1.39 2.72
C ARG A 43 11.35 0.56 2.15
N GLY A 44 11.43 0.38 0.83
CA GLY A 44 12.42 -0.50 0.20
C GLY A 44 12.12 -1.99 0.39
N TYR A 45 10.88 -2.36 0.68
CA TYR A 45 10.43 -3.73 0.86
C TYR A 45 9.85 -4.32 -0.42
N GLY A 46 9.99 -5.63 -0.56
CA GLY A 46 9.41 -6.38 -1.67
C GLY A 46 7.88 -6.51 -1.59
N PRO A 47 7.28 -7.21 -2.56
CA PRO A 47 5.84 -7.50 -2.55
C PRO A 47 5.45 -8.41 -1.38
N GLU A 48 4.23 -8.25 -0.89
CA GLU A 48 3.67 -9.06 0.21
C GLU A 48 2.56 -9.99 -0.29
N LEU A 49 2.30 -11.06 0.47
CA LEU A 49 1.16 -11.96 0.26
C LEU A 49 0.01 -11.54 1.17
N ILE A 50 -1.16 -11.37 0.59
CA ILE A 50 -2.36 -10.89 1.28
C ILE A 50 -3.45 -11.93 1.09
N GLU A 51 -3.85 -12.56 2.19
CA GLU A 51 -5.02 -13.43 2.21
C GLU A 51 -6.28 -12.56 2.19
N VAL A 52 -7.13 -12.81 1.20
CA VAL A 52 -8.38 -12.09 0.97
C VAL A 52 -9.53 -12.94 1.51
N GLU A 53 -9.43 -13.38 2.76
CA GLU A 53 -10.59 -13.88 3.50
C GLU A 53 -11.33 -12.69 4.10
N VAL A 54 -11.97 -11.86 3.28
CA VAL A 54 -12.61 -10.66 3.81
C VAL A 54 -13.83 -10.26 3.03
N ALA A 55 -14.82 -9.81 3.80
CA ALA A 55 -16.18 -9.47 3.41
C ALA A 55 -16.33 -8.82 2.02
N PRO A 56 -17.48 -9.01 1.35
CA PRO A 56 -17.78 -8.36 0.08
C PRO A 56 -17.43 -6.85 0.12
N GLY A 57 -16.53 -6.41 -0.76
CA GLY A 57 -16.10 -5.01 -0.86
C GLY A 57 -14.77 -4.67 -0.16
N ALA A 58 -14.05 -5.65 0.40
CA ALA A 58 -12.73 -5.41 1.00
C ALA A 58 -11.65 -5.00 -0.03
N ILE A 59 -11.80 -5.44 -1.27
CA ILE A 59 -10.97 -5.02 -2.41
C ILE A 59 -11.82 -4.16 -3.32
N LEU A 60 -11.32 -2.97 -3.62
CA LEU A 60 -11.91 -2.04 -4.55
C LEU A 60 -10.94 -1.80 -5.71
N PRO A 61 -11.43 -1.64 -6.95
CA PRO A 61 -10.59 -1.17 -8.04
C PRO A 61 -10.10 0.25 -7.73
N ALA A 62 -8.88 0.56 -8.12
CA ALA A 62 -8.29 1.88 -8.02
C ALA A 62 -7.57 2.25 -9.30
N THR A 63 -7.23 3.52 -9.45
CA THR A 63 -6.55 4.03 -10.63
C THR A 63 -5.08 4.30 -10.35
N ARG A 64 -4.31 4.45 -11.43
CA ARG A 64 -2.92 4.93 -11.34
C ARG A 64 -2.83 6.27 -10.62
N ALA A 65 -3.79 7.17 -10.84
CA ALA A 65 -3.82 8.47 -10.19
C ALA A 65 -4.04 8.36 -8.67
N ASP A 66 -4.81 7.36 -8.21
CA ASP A 66 -4.99 7.10 -6.77
C ASP A 66 -3.68 6.62 -6.13
N LEU A 67 -2.98 5.71 -6.81
CA LEU A 67 -1.67 5.20 -6.39
C LEU A 67 -0.61 6.32 -6.33
N GLU A 68 -0.54 7.15 -7.37
CA GLU A 68 0.36 8.32 -7.42
C GLU A 68 0.07 9.31 -6.29
N ARG A 69 -1.22 9.52 -5.97
CA ARG A 69 -1.62 10.37 -4.86
C ARG A 69 -1.16 9.82 -3.50
N GLU A 70 -1.30 8.52 -3.26
CA GLU A 70 -0.78 7.93 -2.02
C GLU A 70 0.75 8.04 -1.92
N ILE A 71 1.48 7.77 -3.01
CA ILE A 71 2.94 7.90 -3.04
C ILE A 71 3.36 9.34 -2.71
N ALA A 72 2.68 10.34 -3.29
CA ALA A 72 2.95 11.74 -2.99
C ALA A 72 2.69 12.08 -1.51
N GLN A 73 1.57 11.60 -0.94
CA GLN A 73 1.24 11.79 0.48
C GLN A 73 2.29 11.17 1.41
N LEU A 74 2.71 9.93 1.13
CA LEU A 74 3.71 9.24 1.92
C LEU A 74 5.10 9.89 1.80
N THR A 75 5.44 10.42 0.62
CA THR A 75 6.70 11.16 0.41
C THR A 75 6.71 12.46 1.21
N ALA A 76 5.63 13.24 1.13
CA ALA A 76 5.48 14.47 1.92
C ALA A 76 5.54 14.19 3.43
N ALA A 77 4.89 13.12 3.90
CA ALA A 77 4.93 12.73 5.31
C ALA A 77 6.35 12.34 5.76
N ARG A 78 7.13 11.66 4.90
CA ARG A 78 8.54 11.33 5.15
C ARG A 78 9.40 12.59 5.26
N GLU A 79 9.24 13.54 4.35
CA GLU A 79 9.98 14.81 4.36
C GLU A 79 9.66 15.65 5.59
N ASP A 80 8.38 15.75 5.97
CA ASP A 80 7.96 16.43 7.20
C ASP A 80 8.53 15.75 8.46
N GLY A 81 8.55 14.42 8.49
CA GLY A 81 9.18 13.64 9.55
C GLY A 81 10.68 13.94 9.67
N LEU A 82 11.42 13.97 8.55
CA LEU A 82 12.84 14.32 8.55
C LEU A 82 13.07 15.74 9.06
N ARG A 83 12.26 16.70 8.63
CA ARG A 83 12.34 18.09 9.11
C ARG A 83 12.19 18.17 10.63
N LYS A 84 11.17 17.52 11.20
CA LYS A 84 10.93 17.45 12.64
C LYS A 84 12.09 16.80 13.40
N MET A 85 12.71 15.77 12.84
CA MET A 85 13.90 15.14 13.43
C MET A 85 15.08 16.11 13.51
N PHE A 86 15.32 16.91 12.46
CA PHE A 86 16.39 17.91 12.46
C PHE A 86 16.09 19.10 13.37
N GLU A 87 14.82 19.52 13.48
CA GLU A 87 14.39 20.53 14.43
C GLU A 87 14.65 20.05 15.88
N ALA A 88 14.23 18.85 16.23
CA ALA A 88 14.47 18.25 17.54
C ALA A 88 15.97 18.12 17.87
N MET A 89 16.80 17.69 16.90
CA MET A 89 18.26 17.61 17.09
C MET A 89 18.87 18.98 17.42
N ARG A 90 18.39 20.07 16.78
CA ARG A 90 18.88 21.42 17.04
C ARG A 90 18.50 21.91 18.43
N GLU A 91 17.29 21.58 18.90
CA GLU A 91 16.83 21.91 20.24
C GLU A 91 17.71 21.22 21.30
N GLU A 92 18.04 19.94 21.13
CA GLU A 92 18.91 19.19 22.05
C GLU A 92 20.36 19.72 22.09
N VAL A 93 20.91 20.16 20.96
CA VAL A 93 22.29 20.71 20.90
C VAL A 93 22.38 22.14 21.44
N ALA A 94 21.27 22.87 21.52
CA ALA A 94 21.22 24.24 22.02
C ALA A 94 21.08 24.33 23.55
N VAL A 95 20.95 23.20 24.24
CA VAL A 95 20.90 23.05 25.71
C VAL A 95 22.26 22.61 26.24
#